data_AF-A0A9X9F100-F1
#
_entry.id   AF-A0A9X9F100-F1
#
_cell.length_a   1.000
_cell.length_b   1.000
_cell.length_c   1.000
_cell.angle_alpha   90.00
_cell.angle_beta   90.00
_cell.angle_gamma   90.00
#
_symmetry.space_group_name_H-M   'P 1'
#
loop_
_entity.id
_entity.type
_entity.pdbx_description
1 polymer ?
#
loop_
_entity_poly.entity_id
_entity_poly.type
_entity_poly.pdbx_seq_one_letter_code
_entity_poly.pdbx_strand_id
1 'polypeptide(L)' 'SNVRLFGTTIDYRDRDESGDSLWIPNREEVQDFAVHIENLIDIDSLHVHIDYREELFSKEEIERFFNVMIVILQ' A
#
# COMPACT_ATOMS: atom_id res chain seq x y z
N SER A 1 -30.60 7.92 1.03
CA SER A 1 -29.21 8.17 1.49
C SER A 1 -28.28 7.46 0.53
N ASN A 2 -27.22 8.12 0.05
CA ASN A 2 -26.20 7.45 -0.75
C ASN A 2 -25.20 6.84 0.24
N VAL A 3 -25.23 5.52 0.42
CA VAL A 3 -24.25 4.80 1.25
C VAL A 3 -23.01 4.61 0.40
N ARG A 4 -21.90 5.27 0.76
CA ARG A 4 -20.59 5.00 0.16
C ARG A 4 -20.07 3.69 0.76
N LEU A 5 -19.74 2.73 -0.09
CA LEU A 5 -19.09 1.49 0.32
C LEU A 5 -17.61 1.77 0.63
N PHE A 6 -17.09 1.09 1.66
CA PHE A 6 -15.67 1.11 1.98
C PHE A 6 -14.90 0.32 0.93
N GLY A 7 -13.89 0.94 0.32
CA GLY A 7 -13.06 0.33 -0.71
C GLY A 7 -11.68 -0.05 -0.17
N THR A 8 -11.23 -1.28 -0.43
CA THR A 8 -9.85 -1.70 -0.12
C THR A 8 -9.21 -2.40 -1.30
N THR A 9 -7.90 -2.28 -1.46
CA THR A 9 -7.14 -2.96 -2.51
C THR A 9 -5.79 -3.42 -2.00
N ILE A 10 -5.35 -4.57 -2.49
CA ILE A 10 -4.01 -5.09 -2.29
C ILE A 10 -3.51 -5.46 -3.68
N ASP A 11 -2.40 -4.88 -4.09
CA ASP A 11 -1.77 -5.17 -5.38
C ASP A 11 -0.30 -5.52 -5.19
N TYR A 12 0.17 -6.36 -6.11
CA TYR A 12 1.54 -6.83 -6.17
C TYR A 12 2.07 -6.58 -7.58
N ARG A 13 3.30 -6.07 -7.67
CA ARG A 13 4.00 -5.91 -8.93
C ARG A 13 5.49 -6.19 -8.80
N ASP A 14 6.02 -6.85 -9.83
CA ASP A 14 7.46 -6.93 -10.07
C ASP A 14 7.97 -5.63 -10.71
N ARG A 15 9.16 -5.18 -10.31
CA ARG A 15 9.81 -3.99 -10.89
C ARG A 15 11.31 -4.21 -11.10
N ASP A 16 11.77 -3.81 -12.28
CA ASP A 16 13.18 -3.73 -12.67
C ASP A 16 13.67 -2.26 -12.66
N GLU A 17 14.99 -2.02 -12.61
CA GLU A 17 15.66 -0.71 -12.63
C GLU A 17 15.32 0.09 -13.90
N SER A 18 14.92 -0.61 -14.97
CA SER A 18 14.54 0.01 -16.26
C SER A 18 13.08 0.48 -16.30
N GLY A 19 12.25 0.07 -15.34
CA GLY A 19 10.83 0.37 -15.25
C GLY A 19 10.55 1.76 -14.70
N ASP A 20 10.31 2.68 -15.62
CA ASP A 20 9.97 4.12 -15.55
C ASP A 20 8.80 4.55 -14.63
N SER A 21 8.57 3.91 -13.48
CA SER A 21 7.49 4.28 -12.58
C SER A 21 7.93 4.12 -11.13
N LEU A 22 8.66 5.12 -10.63
CA LEU A 22 8.68 5.43 -9.20
C LEU A 22 7.22 5.34 -8.72
N TRP A 23 6.93 4.54 -7.68
CA TRP A 23 5.63 4.62 -7.03
C TRP A 23 5.45 6.07 -6.60
N ILE A 24 4.57 6.77 -7.31
CA ILE A 24 4.15 8.12 -6.97
C ILE A 24 2.97 7.88 -6.06
N PRO A 25 2.99 8.33 -4.79
CA PRO A 25 1.84 8.21 -3.90
C PRO A 25 0.62 8.71 -4.66
N ASN A 26 -0.31 7.80 -4.89
CA ASN A 26 -1.43 8.08 -5.76
C ASN A 26 -2.40 8.92 -4.92
N ARG A 27 -2.23 10.25 -4.96
CA ARG A 27 -3.18 11.19 -4.34
C ARG A 27 -4.58 11.10 -4.97
N GLU A 28 -4.72 10.30 -6.02
CA GLU A 28 -5.96 9.94 -6.70
C GLU A 28 -6.44 8.52 -6.34
N GLU A 29 -5.83 7.86 -5.35
CA GLU A 29 -6.29 6.54 -4.91
C GLU A 29 -7.75 6.64 -4.47
N VAL A 30 -8.60 5.89 -5.18
CA VAL A 30 -10.06 5.97 -5.02
C VAL A 30 -10.48 5.20 -3.78
N GLN A 31 -9.65 4.24 -3.37
CA GLN A 31 -9.91 3.34 -2.26
C GLN A 31 -9.59 4.00 -0.93
N ASP A 32 -10.29 3.55 0.11
CA ASP A 32 -10.12 4.06 1.47
C ASP A 32 -8.84 3.52 2.13
N PHE A 33 -8.38 2.36 1.66
CA PHE A 33 -7.20 1.66 2.15
C PHE A 33 -6.58 0.80 1.04
N ALA A 34 -5.38 1.14 0.61
CA ALA A 34 -4.64 0.43 -0.43
C ALA A 34 -3.27 -0.02 0.07
N VAL A 35 -2.89 -1.25 -0.25
CA VAL A 35 -1.57 -1.83 0.03
C VAL A 35 -0.90 -2.18 -1.29
N HIS A 36 0.20 -1.50 -1.58
CA HIS A 36 1.01 -1.74 -2.77
C HIS A 36 2.27 -2.49 -2.38
N ILE A 37 2.46 -3.69 -2.95
CA ILE A 37 3.63 -4.53 -2.72
C ILE A 37 4.49 -4.52 -3.99
N GLU A 38 5.72 -4.05 -3.88
CA GLU A 38 6.65 -3.94 -4.99
C GLU A 38 7.84 -4.86 -4.76
N ASN A 39 8.01 -5.82 -5.66
CA ASN A 39 9.17 -6.70 -5.69
C ASN A 39 10.24 -6.11 -6.61
N LEU A 40 11.27 -5.51 -6.02
CA LEU A 40 12.41 -4.93 -6.72
C LEU A 40 13.43 -6.04 -6.99
N ILE A 41 13.25 -6.69 -8.13
CA ILE A 41 13.97 -7.92 -8.48
C ILE A 41 15.49 -7.69 -8.56
N ASP A 42 15.90 -6.52 -9.03
CA ASP A 42 17.31 -6.21 -9.29
C ASP A 42 18.14 -5.99 -8.03
N ILE A 43 17.50 -5.61 -6.92
CA ILE A 43 18.15 -5.35 -5.64
C ILE A 43 17.67 -6.30 -4.53
N ASP A 44 16.98 -7.39 -4.91
CA ASP A 44 16.45 -8.41 -4.00
C ASP A 44 15.72 -7.79 -2.80
N SER A 45 14.81 -6.85 -3.08
CA SER A 45 14.11 -6.06 -2.05
C SER A 45 12.60 -6.04 -2.27
N LEU A 46 11.84 -6.14 -1.18
CA LEU A 46 10.39 -5.99 -1.18
C LEU A 46 10.00 -4.67 -0.51
N HIS A 47 9.31 -3.81 -1.23
CA HIS A 47 8.77 -2.56 -0.70
C HIS A 47 7.27 -2.70 -0.49
N VAL A 48 6.76 -2.13 0.60
CA VAL A 48 5.33 -2.11 0.92
C VAL A 48 4.93 -0.67 1.19
N HIS A 49 4.01 -0.15 0.38
CA HIS A 49 3.41 1.16 0.56
C HIS A 49 1.95 1.01 0.98
N ILE A 50 1.50 1.87 1.88
CA ILE A 50 0.12 1.87 2.36
C ILE A 50 -0.44 3.28 2.16
N ASP A 51 -1.42 3.39 1.27
CA ASP A 51 -2.22 4.60 1.12
C ASP A 51 -3.55 4.41 1.87
N TYR A 52 -3.96 5.42 2.61
CA TYR A 52 -5.18 5.37 3.40
C TYR A 52 -5.80 6.75 3.53
N ARG A 53 -7.13 6.76 3.72
CA ARG A 53 -7.86 7.98 3.99
C ARG A 53 -7.70 8.38 5.46
N GLU A 54 -7.03 9.50 5.71
CA GLU A 54 -6.72 10.02 7.06
C GLU A 54 -7.97 10.30 7.91
N GLU A 55 -9.13 10.49 7.29
CA GLU A 55 -10.42 10.66 7.97
C GLU A 55 -10.94 9.36 8.60
N LEU A 56 -10.44 8.22 8.15
CA LEU A 56 -10.88 6.88 8.56
C LEU A 56 -9.85 6.15 9.43
N PHE A 57 -8.57 6.49 9.29
CA PHE A 57 -7.48 5.82 10.01
C PHE A 57 -6.50 6.82 10.59
N SER A 58 -6.11 6.58 11.84
CA SER A 58 -4.97 7.26 12.46
C SER A 58 -3.65 6.66 12.01
N LYS A 59 -2.59 7.48 12.09
CA LYS A 59 -1.23 7.02 11.81
C LYS A 59 -0.83 5.83 12.70
N GLU A 60 -1.23 5.84 13.97
CA GLU A 60 -0.95 4.76 14.92
C GLU A 60 -1.64 3.45 14.54
N GLU A 61 -2.86 3.50 13.99
CA GLU A 61 -3.55 2.29 13.49
C GLU A 61 -2.83 1.69 12.29
N ILE A 62 -2.34 2.54 11.38
CA ILE A 62 -1.58 2.10 10.20
C ILE A 62 -0.23 1.54 10.60
N GLU A 63 0.47 2.15 11.55
CA GLU A 63 1.73 1.61 12.10
C GLU A 63 1.52 0.25 12.77
N ARG A 64 0.42 0.06 13.52
CA ARG A 64 0.07 -1.24 14.11
C ARG A 64 -0.24 -2.28 13.04
N PHE A 65 -1.01 -1.92 12.02
CA PHE A 65 -1.30 -2.79 10.88
C PHE A 65 0.00 -3.24 10.19
N PHE A 66 0.91 -2.31 9.92
CA PHE A 66 2.20 -2.59 9.29
C PHE A 66 3.05 -3.56 10.12
N ASN A 67 3.12 -3.35 11.44
CA ASN A 67 3.83 -4.25 12.35
C ASN A 67 3.24 -5.68 12.34
N VAL A 68 1.91 -5.82 12.30
CA VAL A 68 1.26 -7.13 12.20
C VAL A 68 1.59 -7.81 10.87
N MET A 69 1.57 -7.07 9.75
CA MET A 69 1.97 -7.64 8.45
C MET A 69 3.41 -8.13 8.45
N ILE A 70 4.35 -7.35 9.00
CA ILE A 70 5.75 -7.77 9.10
C ILE A 70 5.87 -9.07 9.88
N VAL A 71 5.17 -9.20 11.00
CA VAL A 71 5.19 -10.43 11.82
C VAL A 71 4.69 -11.65 11.05
N ILE A 72 3.71 -11.48 10.15
CA ILE A 72 3.18 -12.60 9.33
C ILE A 72 4.19 -13.05 8.26
N LEU A 73 5.09 -12.16 7.83
CA LEU A 73 6.10 -12.45 6.80
C LEU A 73 7.38 -13.10 7.36
N GLN A 74 7.48 -13.27 8.69
CA GLN A 74 8.60 -13.93 9.39
C GLN A 74 8.30 -15.40 9.70
#